data_AF-A0A7C4UA63-F1
#
_entry.id   AF-A0A7C4UA63-F1
#
_cell.length_a   1.000
_cell.length_b   1.000
_cell.length_c   1.000
_cell.angle_alpha   90.00
_cell.angle_beta   90.00
_cell.angle_gamma   90.00
#
_symmetry.space_group_name_H-M   'P 1'
#
loop_
_entity.id
_entity.type
_entity.pdbx_description
1 polymer ?
#
loop_
_entity_poly.entity_id
_entity_poly.type
_entity_poly.pdbx_seq_one_letter_code
_entity_poly.pdbx_strand_id
1 'polypeptide(L)'
;MRPRFLAITALLVSAAVAPADPDELRKIDRTIRKEPAYKTKSPTYCLLVLGPEAKTRIWLIRDGGTLYVDRNGNGDLTEAEDKVAKDKPGPKEGERFRLGTLVESDGKTEHRQVGVKFEGDNCFLSAQVIGWGNQDNRPHEGWLQFAAKPTDAPVVHFRGPLTLRLTRPLALSGKDRAGEVRAELGTRGLGKGTFMTLPHFGVPAGAHPVADLEFPHKKVGEPPLKVRVVMNHRC
;
A
#
# COMPACT_ATOMS: atom_id res chain seq x y z
N MET A 1 -45.51 -48.24 4.12
CA MET A 1 -44.74 -47.45 3.13
C MET A 1 -44.31 -46.14 3.81
N ARG A 2 -43.02 -45.95 4.09
CA ARG A 2 -42.47 -44.68 4.62
C ARG A 2 -41.61 -44.04 3.52
N PRO A 3 -41.85 -42.79 3.12
CA PRO A 3 -41.03 -42.14 2.11
C PRO A 3 -39.66 -41.81 2.71
N ARG A 4 -38.59 -42.37 2.12
CA ARG A 4 -37.21 -41.96 2.39
C ARG A 4 -36.96 -40.67 1.64
N PHE A 5 -36.85 -39.55 2.35
CA PHE A 5 -36.32 -38.31 1.77
C PHE A 5 -34.80 -38.42 1.72
N LEU A 6 -34.25 -38.43 0.50
CA LEU A 6 -32.82 -38.28 0.25
C LEU A 6 -32.48 -36.79 0.44
N ALA A 7 -31.81 -36.44 1.54
CA ALA A 7 -31.28 -35.09 1.71
C ALA A 7 -29.99 -34.97 0.86
N ILE A 8 -30.06 -34.23 -0.25
CA ILE A 8 -28.89 -33.85 -1.03
C ILE A 8 -28.27 -32.63 -0.35
N THR A 9 -27.23 -32.84 0.43
CA THR A 9 -26.41 -31.75 0.99
C THR A 9 -25.54 -31.19 -0.14
N ALA A 10 -25.96 -30.06 -0.72
CA ALA A 10 -25.14 -29.32 -1.66
C ALA A 10 -23.94 -28.70 -0.92
N LEU A 11 -22.75 -29.26 -1.14
CA LEU A 11 -21.49 -28.71 -0.65
C LEU A 11 -21.13 -27.50 -1.52
N LEU A 12 -21.48 -26.29 -1.07
CA LEU A 12 -20.99 -25.05 -1.64
C LEU A 12 -19.49 -24.93 -1.36
N VAL A 13 -18.67 -25.33 -2.34
CA VAL A 13 -17.23 -25.02 -2.34
C VAL A 13 -17.10 -23.52 -2.64
N SER A 14 -16.98 -22.72 -1.58
CA SER A 14 -16.58 -21.32 -1.72
C SER A 14 -15.11 -21.31 -2.17
N ALA A 15 -14.87 -21.01 -3.44
CA ALA A 15 -13.52 -20.82 -3.95
C ALA A 15 -12.91 -19.62 -3.22
N ALA A 16 -12.02 -19.89 -2.25
CA ALA A 16 -11.26 -18.86 -1.58
C ALA A 16 -10.37 -18.18 -2.61
N VAL A 17 -10.68 -16.93 -2.91
CA VAL A 17 -9.92 -16.10 -3.83
C VAL A 17 -8.57 -15.77 -3.18
N ALA A 18 -7.48 -16.15 -3.84
CA ALA A 18 -6.13 -15.98 -3.30
C ALA A 18 -5.68 -14.50 -3.37
N PRO A 19 -5.11 -13.95 -2.29
CA PRO A 19 -4.50 -12.63 -2.31
C PRO A 19 -3.32 -12.52 -3.30
N ALA A 20 -3.13 -11.35 -3.92
CA ALA A 20 -1.98 -11.10 -4.80
C ALA A 20 -0.68 -10.92 -4.00
N ASP A 21 0.36 -11.69 -4.32
CA ASP A 21 1.67 -11.54 -3.68
C ASP A 21 2.52 -10.44 -4.36
N PRO A 22 3.67 -10.05 -3.77
CA PRO A 22 4.55 -9.02 -4.35
C PRO A 22 5.12 -9.35 -5.74
N ASP A 23 5.28 -10.62 -6.08
CA ASP A 23 5.77 -11.06 -7.39
C ASP A 23 4.67 -10.99 -8.46
N GLU A 24 3.41 -11.20 -8.10
CA GLU A 24 2.26 -10.92 -8.96
C GLU A 24 2.14 -9.43 -9.30
N LEU A 25 2.48 -8.53 -8.36
CA LEU A 25 2.50 -7.09 -8.64
C LEU A 25 3.49 -6.70 -9.75
N ARG A 26 4.57 -7.49 -9.96
CA ARG A 26 5.54 -7.27 -11.05
C ARG A 26 4.97 -7.62 -12.42
N LYS A 27 3.97 -8.50 -12.47
CA LYS A 27 3.34 -9.00 -13.69
C LYS A 27 2.13 -8.20 -14.13
N ILE A 28 1.70 -7.23 -13.31
CA ILE A 28 0.57 -6.36 -13.65
C ILE A 28 0.83 -5.68 -14.99
N ASP A 29 -0.16 -5.76 -15.88
CA ASP A 29 -0.16 -5.04 -17.13
C ASP A 29 -0.20 -3.53 -16.86
N ARG A 30 0.81 -2.85 -17.43
CA ARG A 30 1.11 -1.42 -17.29
C ARG A 30 0.77 -0.61 -18.55
N THR A 31 -0.11 -1.14 -19.40
CA THR A 31 -0.53 -0.43 -20.61
C THR A 31 -1.35 0.81 -20.23
N ILE A 32 -0.95 1.96 -20.78
CA ILE A 32 -1.78 3.17 -20.84
C ILE A 32 -2.27 3.26 -22.28
N ARG A 33 -3.59 3.18 -22.47
CA ARG A 33 -4.20 3.14 -23.81
C ARG A 33 -4.12 4.49 -24.51
N LYS A 34 -4.30 5.58 -23.76
CA LYS A 34 -4.32 6.92 -24.31
C LYS A 34 -3.83 7.93 -23.29
N GLU A 35 -2.76 8.62 -23.64
CA GLU A 35 -2.19 9.69 -22.81
C GLU A 35 -2.71 11.06 -23.26
N PRO A 36 -2.89 12.01 -22.32
CA PRO A 36 -3.18 13.39 -22.67
C PRO A 36 -1.95 14.06 -23.28
N ALA A 37 -2.18 15.19 -23.95
CA ALA A 37 -1.09 16.08 -24.32
C ALA A 37 -0.53 16.74 -23.04
N TYR A 38 0.53 16.15 -22.49
CA TYR A 38 1.19 16.68 -21.30
C TYR A 38 1.71 18.10 -21.51
N LYS A 39 1.58 18.92 -20.48
CA LYS A 39 2.06 20.31 -20.46
C LYS A 39 3.58 20.34 -20.39
N THR A 40 4.15 19.50 -19.53
CA THR A 40 5.60 19.26 -19.48
C THR A 40 5.98 18.13 -20.43
N LYS A 41 7.27 18.06 -20.78
CA LYS A 41 7.84 16.94 -21.55
C LYS A 41 8.40 15.84 -20.64
N SER A 42 7.99 15.83 -19.37
CA SER A 42 8.54 14.96 -18.33
C SER A 42 7.46 14.56 -17.32
N PRO A 43 6.38 13.90 -17.75
CA PRO A 43 5.42 13.31 -16.82
C PRO A 43 6.08 12.22 -15.97
N THR A 44 5.54 12.00 -14.78
CA THR A 44 5.98 10.91 -13.88
C THR A 44 4.79 10.06 -13.47
N TYR A 45 5.03 8.76 -13.24
CA TYR A 45 4.01 7.72 -13.22
C TYR A 45 4.03 6.95 -11.90
N CYS A 46 2.85 6.61 -11.40
CA CYS A 46 2.60 5.67 -10.30
C CYS A 46 1.32 4.89 -10.59
N LEU A 47 1.30 3.62 -10.23
CA LEU A 47 0.11 2.77 -10.38
C LEU A 47 -0.47 2.46 -9.01
N LEU A 48 -1.74 2.77 -8.78
CA LEU A 48 -2.46 2.22 -7.66
C LEU A 48 -3.12 0.92 -8.08
N VAL A 49 -3.09 -0.06 -7.17
CA VAL A 49 -3.95 -1.23 -7.26
C VAL A 49 -4.79 -1.36 -6.00
N LEU A 50 -6.07 -1.68 -6.20
CA LEU A 50 -7.06 -1.74 -5.12
C LEU A 50 -7.63 -3.15 -5.00
N GLY A 51 -7.81 -3.59 -3.76
CA GLY A 51 -8.43 -4.86 -3.40
C GLY A 51 -7.41 -6.00 -3.25
N PRO A 52 -7.81 -7.13 -2.66
CA PRO A 52 -6.90 -8.22 -2.28
C PRO A 52 -6.18 -8.85 -3.47
N GLU A 53 -6.80 -8.83 -4.65
CA GLU A 53 -6.27 -9.39 -5.89
C GLU A 53 -5.60 -8.35 -6.81
N ALA A 54 -5.53 -7.08 -6.40
CA ALA A 54 -4.96 -6.00 -7.21
C ALA A 54 -5.62 -5.81 -8.60
N LYS A 55 -6.90 -6.19 -8.75
CA LYS A 55 -7.62 -6.16 -10.05
C LYS A 55 -7.99 -4.76 -10.51
N THR A 56 -8.33 -3.88 -9.58
CA THR A 56 -8.64 -2.48 -9.90
C THR A 56 -7.32 -1.74 -10.04
N ARG A 57 -7.05 -1.16 -11.21
CA ARG A 57 -5.81 -0.49 -11.54
C ARG A 57 -6.12 0.97 -11.85
N ILE A 58 -5.45 1.90 -11.19
CA ILE A 58 -5.67 3.35 -11.33
C ILE A 58 -4.32 4.01 -11.57
N TRP A 59 -4.12 4.54 -12.78
CA TRP A 59 -2.95 5.34 -13.08
C TRP A 59 -2.99 6.70 -12.40
N LEU A 60 -1.87 7.07 -11.78
CA LEU A 60 -1.59 8.43 -11.35
C LEU A 60 -0.41 8.97 -12.17
N ILE A 61 -0.63 10.08 -12.87
CA ILE A 61 0.42 10.72 -13.66
C ILE A 61 0.56 12.17 -13.25
N ARG A 62 1.73 12.54 -12.74
CA ARG A 62 2.05 13.91 -12.37
C ARG A 62 2.76 14.61 -13.52
N ASP A 63 2.28 15.79 -13.86
CA ASP A 63 2.80 16.63 -14.94
C ASP A 63 2.74 18.11 -14.49
N GLY A 64 3.88 18.62 -14.02
CA GLY A 64 3.95 19.94 -13.40
C GLY A 64 2.97 20.05 -12.21
N GLY A 65 2.05 21.01 -12.29
CA GLY A 65 1.04 21.28 -11.26
C GLY A 65 -0.28 20.53 -11.42
N THR A 66 -0.34 19.54 -12.33
CA THR A 66 -1.54 18.74 -12.62
C THR A 66 -1.26 17.28 -12.30
N LEU A 67 -2.25 16.61 -11.71
CA LEU A 67 -2.26 15.17 -11.53
C LEU A 67 -3.40 14.59 -12.38
N TYR A 68 -3.06 13.66 -13.27
CA TYR A 68 -4.02 12.87 -14.04
C TYR A 68 -4.31 11.57 -13.29
N VAL A 69 -5.58 11.17 -13.24
CA VAL A 69 -6.07 10.04 -12.44
C VAL A 69 -7.02 9.21 -13.30
N ASP A 70 -6.65 7.97 -13.62
CA ASP A 70 -7.49 7.04 -14.41
C ASP A 70 -8.57 6.44 -13.51
N ARG A 71 -9.64 7.20 -13.24
CA ARG A 71 -10.61 6.86 -12.19
C ARG A 71 -11.40 5.59 -12.46
N ASN A 72 -11.57 5.25 -13.74
CA ASN A 72 -12.33 4.09 -14.20
C ASN A 72 -11.42 2.90 -14.55
N GLY A 73 -10.09 3.07 -14.52
CA GLY A 73 -9.09 2.03 -14.75
C GLY A 73 -9.02 1.55 -16.19
N ASN A 74 -9.48 2.35 -17.16
CA ASN A 74 -9.53 1.98 -18.57
C ASN A 74 -8.21 2.29 -19.32
N GLY A 75 -7.29 3.03 -18.70
CA GLY A 75 -6.02 3.47 -19.28
C GLY A 75 -6.13 4.62 -20.28
N ASP A 76 -7.29 5.26 -20.41
CA ASP A 76 -7.50 6.51 -21.15
C ASP A 76 -7.51 7.67 -20.16
N LEU A 77 -6.46 8.49 -20.19
CA LEU A 77 -6.27 9.65 -19.30
C LEU A 77 -6.64 10.98 -19.96
N THR A 78 -7.45 10.93 -21.01
CA THR A 78 -7.88 12.11 -21.77
C THR A 78 -9.26 12.63 -21.35
N GLU A 79 -9.93 11.93 -20.45
CA GLU A 79 -11.25 12.33 -19.95
C GLU A 79 -11.13 13.57 -19.04
N ALA A 80 -12.17 14.42 -19.02
CA ALA A 80 -12.10 15.68 -18.28
C ALA A 80 -11.97 15.47 -16.76
N GLU A 81 -12.62 14.42 -16.24
CA GLU A 81 -12.65 14.06 -14.81
C GLU A 81 -11.32 13.49 -14.29
N ASP A 82 -10.40 13.16 -15.19
CA ASP A 82 -9.08 12.63 -14.83
C ASP A 82 -8.14 13.74 -14.37
N LYS A 83 -8.41 15.00 -14.74
CA LYS A 83 -7.54 16.13 -14.40
C LYS A 83 -7.85 16.67 -13.01
N VAL A 84 -6.92 16.47 -12.09
CA VAL A 84 -6.96 17.04 -10.74
C VAL A 84 -5.96 18.19 -10.64
N ALA A 85 -6.46 19.40 -10.37
CA ALA A 85 -5.62 20.54 -10.04
C ALA A 85 -5.15 20.46 -8.58
N LYS A 86 -3.97 20.99 -8.30
CA LYS A 86 -3.50 21.13 -6.92
C LYS A 86 -4.42 22.06 -6.12
N ASP A 87 -4.57 21.76 -4.83
CA ASP A 87 -5.25 22.64 -3.89
C ASP A 87 -4.59 24.04 -3.86
N LYS A 88 -5.37 25.07 -3.50
CA LYS A 88 -4.81 26.42 -3.27
C LYS A 88 -3.71 26.33 -2.20
N PRO A 89 -2.51 26.89 -2.44
CA PRO A 89 -1.39 26.74 -1.53
C PRO A 89 -1.71 27.35 -0.16
N GLY A 90 -1.62 26.52 0.90
CA GLY A 90 -1.44 27.02 2.25
C GLY A 90 0.02 27.45 2.46
N PRO A 91 0.32 28.39 3.37
CA PRO A 91 1.63 29.04 3.51
C PRO A 91 2.83 28.12 3.84
N LYS A 92 2.63 26.82 4.03
CA LYS A 92 3.68 25.83 4.36
C LYS A 92 3.48 24.44 3.75
N GLU A 93 2.59 24.26 2.77
CA GLU A 93 2.26 22.92 2.27
C GLU A 93 2.84 22.63 0.88
N GLY A 94 3.41 21.43 0.72
CA GLY A 94 3.75 20.86 -0.59
C GLY A 94 2.52 20.71 -1.49
N GLU A 95 2.71 20.24 -2.72
CA GLU A 95 1.64 20.16 -3.72
C GLU A 95 0.65 19.05 -3.37
N ARG A 96 -0.54 19.43 -2.90
CA ARG A 96 -1.60 18.50 -2.49
C ARG A 96 -2.68 18.38 -3.56
N PHE A 97 -3.10 17.16 -3.84
CA PHE A 97 -4.18 16.78 -4.75
C PHE A 97 -5.19 15.93 -3.99
N ARG A 98 -6.47 16.30 -4.06
CA ARG A 98 -7.57 15.53 -3.48
C ARG A 98 -8.26 14.75 -4.59
N LEU A 99 -8.12 13.44 -4.54
CA LEU A 99 -8.68 12.54 -5.54
C LEU A 99 -10.13 12.16 -5.22
N GLY A 100 -10.58 12.40 -3.98
CA GLY A 100 -11.95 12.10 -3.55
C GLY A 100 -12.11 10.62 -3.25
N THR A 101 -13.14 10.00 -3.84
CA THR A 101 -13.41 8.57 -3.71
C THR A 101 -12.91 7.83 -4.95
N LEU A 102 -12.20 6.73 -4.73
CA LEU A 102 -11.93 5.70 -5.75
C LEU A 102 -12.73 4.46 -5.40
N VAL A 103 -13.32 3.82 -6.40
CA VAL A 103 -14.16 2.64 -6.23
C VAL A 103 -13.45 1.44 -6.85
N GLU A 104 -13.45 0.32 -6.16
CA GLU A 104 -12.95 -0.93 -6.73
C GLU A 104 -13.85 -1.41 -7.88
N SER A 105 -13.30 -2.26 -8.75
CA SER A 105 -14.02 -2.89 -9.86
C SER A 105 -15.22 -3.75 -9.43
N ASP A 106 -15.37 -4.05 -8.14
CA ASP A 106 -16.58 -4.66 -7.57
C ASP A 106 -17.78 -3.70 -7.49
N GLY A 107 -17.56 -2.39 -7.70
CA GLY A 107 -18.56 -1.33 -7.63
C GLY A 107 -19.10 -1.06 -6.23
N LYS A 108 -18.50 -1.65 -5.19
CA LYS A 108 -19.01 -1.64 -3.81
C LYS A 108 -17.99 -1.09 -2.83
N THR A 109 -16.71 -1.43 -3.01
CA THR A 109 -15.69 -1.03 -2.06
C THR A 109 -15.13 0.34 -2.42
N GLU A 110 -15.28 1.27 -1.49
CA GLU A 110 -14.81 2.65 -1.62
C GLU A 110 -13.51 2.89 -0.82
N HIS A 111 -12.60 3.60 -1.47
CA HIS A 111 -11.44 4.24 -0.89
C HIS A 111 -11.75 5.74 -0.87
N ARG A 112 -12.03 6.30 0.30
CA ARG A 112 -12.46 7.69 0.47
C ARG A 112 -11.28 8.58 0.86
N GLN A 113 -11.46 9.88 0.68
CA GLN A 113 -10.47 10.89 1.05
C GLN A 113 -9.08 10.57 0.48
N VAL A 114 -9.04 9.99 -0.72
CA VAL A 114 -7.78 9.65 -1.38
C VAL A 114 -7.04 10.94 -1.67
N GLY A 115 -5.81 11.03 -1.18
CA GLY A 115 -5.01 12.23 -1.25
C GLY A 115 -3.58 11.91 -1.64
N VAL A 116 -3.03 12.75 -2.50
CA VAL A 116 -1.62 12.74 -2.91
C VAL A 116 -1.00 14.06 -2.47
N LYS A 117 0.18 14.03 -1.84
CA LYS A 117 0.95 15.23 -1.52
C LYS A 117 2.39 15.04 -1.99
N PHE A 118 2.91 16.01 -2.72
CA PHE A 118 4.31 16.04 -3.14
C PHE A 118 5.13 17.07 -2.36
N GLU A 119 6.31 16.66 -1.92
CA GLU A 119 7.38 17.53 -1.40
C GLU A 119 8.62 17.35 -2.29
N GLY A 120 8.77 18.22 -3.28
CA GLY A 120 9.69 17.96 -4.40
C GLY A 120 9.21 16.72 -5.18
N ASP A 121 10.08 15.70 -5.25
CA ASP A 121 9.76 14.41 -5.88
C ASP A 121 9.18 13.38 -4.91
N ASN A 122 9.25 13.65 -3.60
CA ASN A 122 8.77 12.73 -2.58
C ASN A 122 7.24 12.79 -2.52
N CYS A 123 6.61 11.64 -2.53
CA CYS A 123 5.17 11.48 -2.55
C CYS A 123 4.66 10.88 -1.24
N PHE A 124 3.64 11.52 -0.66
CA PHE A 124 2.78 10.97 0.37
C PHE A 124 1.43 10.62 -0.26
N LEU A 125 0.95 9.44 0.04
CA LEU A 125 -0.32 8.92 -0.41
C LEU A 125 -1.11 8.43 0.80
N SER A 126 -2.39 8.76 0.85
CA SER A 126 -3.28 8.30 1.91
C SER A 126 -4.68 8.03 1.38
N ALA A 127 -5.38 7.07 1.98
CA ALA A 127 -6.80 6.83 1.76
C ALA A 127 -7.48 6.31 3.03
N GLN A 128 -8.77 6.57 3.17
CA GLN A 128 -9.66 5.87 4.10
C GLN A 128 -10.29 4.69 3.38
N VAL A 129 -9.90 3.46 3.74
CA VAL A 129 -10.45 2.23 3.16
C VAL A 129 -11.63 1.78 4.01
N ILE A 130 -12.83 1.75 3.45
CA ILE A 130 -14.03 1.39 4.21
C ILE A 130 -13.94 -0.05 4.72
N GLY A 131 -14.16 -0.23 6.03
CA GLY A 131 -14.00 -1.52 6.71
C GLY A 131 -12.57 -1.88 7.12
N TRP A 132 -11.57 -1.08 6.73
CA TRP A 132 -10.15 -1.32 7.04
C TRP A 132 -9.48 -0.17 7.79
N GLY A 133 -10.02 1.05 7.68
CA GLY A 133 -9.46 2.25 8.30
C GLY A 133 -8.53 3.01 7.36
N ASN A 134 -7.70 3.89 7.91
CA ASN A 134 -6.78 4.70 7.10
C ASN A 134 -5.58 3.87 6.66
N GLN A 135 -5.09 4.13 5.46
CA GLN A 135 -3.83 3.61 4.94
C GLN A 135 -2.99 4.77 4.41
N ASP A 136 -1.72 4.83 4.80
CA ASP A 136 -0.77 5.83 4.33
C ASP A 136 0.62 5.23 4.10
N ASN A 137 1.44 5.84 3.25
CA ASN A 137 2.81 5.40 3.07
C ASN A 137 3.78 6.11 4.02
N ARG A 138 4.74 5.35 4.55
CA ARG A 138 5.82 5.88 5.42
C ARG A 138 7.21 5.66 4.81
N PRO A 139 8.11 6.65 4.88
CA PRO A 139 9.39 6.63 4.18
C PRO A 139 10.49 5.81 4.89
N HIS A 140 10.13 4.72 5.58
CA HIS A 140 11.10 3.89 6.31
C HIS A 140 12.07 3.13 5.38
N GLU A 141 11.64 2.81 4.16
CA GLU A 141 12.46 2.16 3.12
C GLU A 141 12.81 3.13 1.98
N GLY A 142 12.79 4.43 2.28
CA GLY A 142 12.89 5.51 1.32
C GLY A 142 11.53 6.06 0.88
N TRP A 143 11.59 7.19 0.19
CA TRP A 143 10.41 7.92 -0.28
C TRP A 143 9.76 7.23 -1.47
N LEU A 144 8.43 7.30 -1.54
CA LEU A 144 7.70 7.03 -2.77
C LEU A 144 8.05 8.13 -3.76
N GLN A 145 8.50 7.75 -4.95
CA GLN A 145 8.78 8.67 -6.04
C GLN A 145 8.15 8.11 -7.31
N PHE A 146 7.47 8.97 -8.05
CA PHE A 146 6.88 8.57 -9.33
C PHE A 146 8.02 8.36 -10.34
N ALA A 147 7.90 7.35 -11.20
CA ALA A 147 8.95 7.02 -12.16
C ALA A 147 8.80 7.83 -13.44
N ALA A 148 9.87 7.98 -14.22
CA ALA A 148 9.82 8.68 -15.52
C ALA A 148 9.12 7.89 -16.63
N LYS A 149 8.86 6.60 -16.42
CA LYS A 149 8.23 5.70 -17.40
C LYS A 149 7.15 4.84 -16.75
N PRO A 150 6.06 4.50 -17.47
CA PRO A 150 5.02 3.59 -16.96
C PRO A 150 5.57 2.21 -16.54
N THR A 151 6.54 1.67 -17.28
CA THR A 151 7.16 0.37 -17.00
C THR A 151 7.89 0.33 -15.65
N ASP A 152 8.41 1.48 -15.22
CA ASP A 152 9.23 1.62 -14.03
C ASP A 152 8.42 2.17 -12.83
N ALA A 153 7.14 2.50 -13.05
CA ALA A 153 6.28 3.11 -12.05
C ALA A 153 6.20 2.24 -10.78
N PRO A 154 6.30 2.83 -9.58
CA PRO A 154 5.97 2.11 -8.36
C PRO A 154 4.52 1.66 -8.39
N VAL A 155 4.23 0.52 -7.76
CA VAL A 155 2.87 0.02 -7.56
C VAL A 155 2.51 0.17 -6.09
N VAL A 156 1.47 0.93 -5.78
CA VAL A 156 0.94 1.08 -4.43
C VAL A 156 -0.31 0.23 -4.28
N HIS A 157 -0.36 -0.63 -3.28
CA HIS A 157 -1.44 -1.63 -3.13
C HIS A 157 -2.33 -1.31 -1.93
N PHE A 158 -3.49 -0.72 -2.15
CA PHE A 158 -4.50 -0.53 -1.11
C PHE A 158 -5.34 -1.79 -0.92
N ARG A 159 -5.67 -2.11 0.33
CA ARG A 159 -6.47 -3.30 0.69
C ARG A 159 -5.88 -4.62 0.12
N GLY A 160 -4.57 -4.63 -0.08
CA GLY A 160 -3.81 -5.84 -0.38
C GLY A 160 -3.65 -6.76 0.84
N PRO A 161 -2.84 -7.81 0.70
CA PRO A 161 -2.60 -8.76 1.78
C PRO A 161 -1.78 -8.11 2.89
N LEU A 162 -2.19 -8.32 4.13
CA LEU A 162 -1.48 -7.77 5.28
C LEU A 162 -0.17 -8.51 5.50
N THR A 163 0.87 -7.74 5.76
CA THR A 163 2.19 -8.22 6.13
C THR A 163 2.83 -7.28 7.14
N LEU A 164 3.92 -7.73 7.75
CA LEU A 164 4.71 -6.95 8.68
C LEU A 164 6.01 -6.48 8.01
N ARG A 165 6.46 -5.29 8.39
CA ARG A 165 7.84 -4.84 8.13
C ARG A 165 8.44 -4.20 9.37
N LEU A 166 9.77 -4.19 9.46
CA LEU A 166 10.47 -3.42 10.47
C LEU A 166 10.57 -1.95 10.01
N THR A 167 10.38 -1.00 10.93
CA THR A 167 10.47 0.44 10.59
C THR A 167 11.91 0.95 10.54
N ARG A 168 12.83 0.21 11.15
CA ARG A 168 14.27 0.49 11.13
C ARG A 168 15.05 -0.80 11.39
N PRO A 169 16.29 -0.90 10.88
CA PRO A 169 17.20 -1.95 11.32
C PRO A 169 17.34 -1.94 12.85
N LEU A 170 17.38 -3.12 13.46
CA LEU A 170 17.73 -3.23 14.87
C LEU A 170 19.23 -2.99 15.01
N ALA A 171 19.59 -1.82 15.53
CA ALA A 171 20.95 -1.53 15.93
C ALA A 171 21.06 -1.70 17.45
N LEU A 172 21.92 -2.62 17.88
CA LEU A 172 22.34 -2.69 19.28
C LEU A 172 23.34 -1.57 19.54
N SER A 173 22.89 -0.48 20.16
CA SER A 173 23.80 0.47 20.80
C SER A 173 24.36 -0.14 22.08
N GLY A 174 25.59 0.20 22.46
CA GLY A 174 26.29 -0.36 23.63
C GLY A 174 25.53 -0.33 24.97
N LYS A 175 26.18 -0.91 25.98
CA LYS A 175 25.64 -1.53 27.22
C LYS A 175 24.47 -0.87 27.98
N ASP A 176 24.14 0.39 27.76
CA ASP A 176 23.27 1.16 28.65
C ASP A 176 21.97 1.67 28.01
N ARG A 177 21.64 1.26 26.78
CA ARG A 177 20.35 1.61 26.13
C ARG A 177 19.59 0.37 25.70
N ALA A 178 18.33 0.27 26.13
CA ALA A 178 17.42 -0.77 25.67
C ALA A 178 17.25 -0.68 24.14
N GLY A 179 17.48 -1.81 23.46
CA GLY A 179 17.14 -1.95 22.04
C GLY A 179 15.63 -1.93 21.87
N GLU A 180 15.15 -1.22 20.86
CA GLU A 180 13.73 -1.16 20.52
C GLU A 180 13.53 -1.69 19.10
N VAL A 181 12.65 -2.68 18.97
CA VAL A 181 12.17 -3.22 17.70
C VAL A 181 10.79 -2.64 17.45
N ARG A 182 10.60 -2.06 16.26
CA ARG A 182 9.31 -1.53 15.81
C ARG A 182 8.93 -2.20 14.50
N ALA A 183 7.68 -2.63 14.43
CA ALA A 183 7.10 -3.20 13.22
C ALA A 183 5.83 -2.45 12.86
N GLU A 184 5.55 -2.37 11.56
CA GLU A 184 4.32 -1.85 11.00
C GLU A 184 3.53 -2.99 10.35
N LEU A 185 2.21 -2.97 10.53
CA LEU A 185 1.28 -3.80 9.79
C LEU A 185 0.74 -3.00 8.62
N GLY A 186 0.74 -3.60 7.43
CA GLY A 186 0.26 -2.92 6.24
C GLY A 186 0.29 -3.81 5.01
N THR A 187 0.10 -3.20 3.86
CA THR A 187 0.08 -3.89 2.57
C THR A 187 1.33 -3.53 1.78
N ARG A 188 1.95 -4.54 1.17
CA ARG A 188 3.20 -4.36 0.42
C ARG A 188 2.90 -4.00 -1.04
N GLY A 189 3.48 -2.90 -1.51
CA GLY A 189 3.51 -2.56 -2.93
C GLY A 189 4.83 -2.98 -3.61
N LEU A 190 5.07 -2.45 -4.80
CA LEU A 190 6.28 -2.66 -5.59
C LEU A 190 7.07 -1.35 -5.73
N GLY A 191 8.25 -1.27 -5.10
CA GLY A 191 9.13 -0.10 -5.14
C GLY A 191 9.26 0.59 -3.77
N LYS A 192 10.21 1.52 -3.66
CA LYS A 192 10.46 2.25 -2.40
C LYS A 192 9.25 3.09 -2.01
N GLY A 193 8.97 3.15 -0.70
CA GLY A 193 7.88 3.95 -0.15
C GLY A 193 6.47 3.51 -0.54
N THR A 194 6.28 2.29 -1.06
CA THR A 194 4.95 1.78 -1.49
C THR A 194 4.19 0.98 -0.43
N PHE A 195 4.81 0.73 0.72
CA PHE A 195 4.16 0.03 1.82
C PHE A 195 3.10 0.92 2.45
N MET A 196 1.85 0.47 2.43
CA MET A 196 0.72 1.20 3.00
C MET A 196 0.43 0.68 4.39
N THR A 197 0.84 1.45 5.39
CA THR A 197 0.68 1.11 6.80
C THR A 197 -0.73 1.37 7.29
N LEU A 198 -1.22 0.51 8.19
CA LEU A 198 -2.41 0.73 8.97
C LEU A 198 -2.04 1.48 10.26
N PRO A 199 -2.92 2.36 10.77
CA PRO A 199 -2.74 2.94 12.09
C PRO A 199 -2.80 1.84 13.17
N HIS A 200 -2.11 2.06 14.30
CA HIS A 200 -2.05 1.06 15.38
C HIS A 200 -3.43 0.68 15.97
N PHE A 201 -4.42 1.57 15.87
CA PHE A 201 -5.80 1.31 16.29
C PHE A 201 -6.59 0.43 15.30
N GLY A 202 -6.07 0.20 14.08
CA GLY A 202 -6.60 -0.76 13.12
C GLY A 202 -6.23 -2.21 13.43
N VAL A 203 -5.31 -2.45 14.36
CA VAL A 203 -4.92 -3.79 14.81
C VAL A 203 -5.79 -4.20 16.01
N PRO A 204 -6.44 -5.38 16.03
CA PRO A 204 -7.23 -5.83 17.18
C PRO A 204 -6.44 -5.78 18.49
N ALA A 205 -7.04 -5.31 19.58
CA ALA A 205 -6.33 -5.03 20.85
C ALA A 205 -5.57 -6.22 21.43
N GLY A 206 -6.11 -7.45 21.27
CA GLY A 206 -5.47 -8.69 21.71
C GLY A 206 -4.53 -9.34 20.69
N ALA A 207 -4.39 -8.78 19.48
CA ALA A 207 -3.44 -9.27 18.50
C ALA A 207 -2.08 -8.61 18.72
N HIS A 208 -1.07 -9.44 19.02
CA HIS A 208 0.30 -8.98 19.27
C HIS A 208 1.27 -9.70 18.36
N PRO A 209 2.07 -8.97 17.55
CA PRO A 209 3.15 -9.60 16.81
C PRO A 209 4.19 -10.18 17.78
N VAL A 210 4.83 -11.26 17.37
CA VAL A 210 5.92 -11.90 18.09
C VAL A 210 7.17 -11.82 17.25
N ALA A 211 8.25 -11.33 17.84
CA ALA A 211 9.56 -11.26 17.20
C ALA A 211 10.47 -12.35 17.78
N ASP A 212 10.97 -13.22 16.90
CA ASP A 212 12.10 -14.10 17.21
C ASP A 212 13.38 -13.39 16.75
N LEU A 213 14.24 -13.04 17.71
CA LEU A 213 15.47 -12.27 17.51
C LEU A 213 16.68 -13.18 17.74
N GLU A 214 17.66 -13.08 16.85
CA GLU A 214 18.93 -13.78 16.96
C GLU A 214 20.07 -12.77 17.04
N PHE A 215 20.91 -12.92 18.08
CA PHE A 215 22.06 -12.05 18.31
C PHE A 215 23.36 -12.86 18.22
N PRO A 216 24.42 -12.29 17.62
CA PRO A 216 25.72 -12.93 17.62
C PRO A 216 26.22 -13.11 19.06
N HIS A 217 26.86 -14.25 19.32
CA HIS A 217 27.45 -14.50 20.63
C HIS A 217 28.72 -13.66 20.82
N LYS A 218 28.98 -13.22 22.05
CA LYS A 218 30.17 -12.40 22.38
C LYS A 218 31.49 -13.15 22.15
N LYS A 219 31.48 -14.47 22.32
CA LYS A 219 32.61 -15.35 22.03
C LYS A 219 32.46 -15.90 20.61
N VAL A 220 33.51 -15.77 19.81
CA VAL A 220 33.58 -16.32 18.45
C VAL A 220 33.44 -17.84 18.50
N GLY A 221 32.63 -18.42 17.62
CA GLY A 221 32.42 -19.87 17.51
C GLY A 221 31.30 -20.44 18.40
N GLU A 222 30.76 -19.66 19.33
CA GLU A 222 29.62 -20.08 20.15
C GLU A 222 28.27 -19.87 19.43
N PRO A 223 27.23 -20.65 19.78
CA PRO A 223 25.90 -20.49 19.21
C PRO A 223 25.30 -19.11 19.49
N PRO A 224 24.48 -18.57 18.56
CA PRO A 224 23.86 -17.27 18.73
C PRO A 224 22.83 -17.27 19.86
N LEU A 225 22.64 -16.11 20.48
CA LEU A 225 21.63 -15.90 21.52
C LEU A 225 20.27 -15.68 20.86
N LYS A 226 19.28 -16.48 21.25
CA LYS A 226 17.91 -16.38 20.72
C LYS A 226 16.97 -15.79 21.76
N VAL A 227 16.18 -14.80 21.38
CA VAL A 227 15.21 -14.13 22.25
C VAL A 227 13.87 -14.05 21.54
N ARG A 228 12.80 -14.49 22.19
CA ARG A 228 11.43 -14.34 21.70
C ARG A 228 10.74 -13.23 22.49
N VAL A 229 10.22 -12.22 21.80
CA VAL A 229 9.59 -11.05 22.42
C VAL A 229 8.18 -10.87 21.88
N VAL A 230 7.22 -10.70 22.77
CA VAL A 230 5.86 -10.26 22.40
C VAL A 230 5.86 -8.74 22.28
N MET A 231 5.47 -8.23 21.12
CA MET A 231 5.40 -6.79 20.84
C MET A 231 4.06 -6.23 21.35
N ASN A 232 3.98 -5.95 22.65
CA ASN A 232 2.75 -5.53 23.33
C ASN A 232 2.55 -4.00 23.39
N HIS A 233 3.56 -3.21 23.03
CA HIS A 233 3.45 -1.75 22.95
C HIS A 233 2.93 -1.30 21.58
N ARG A 234 2.03 -0.31 21.58
CA ARG A 234 1.39 0.28 20.38
C ARG A 234 1.73 1.77 20.33
N CYS A 235 2.09 2.27 19.15
CA CYS A 235 2.43 3.67 18.91
C CYS A 235 1.88 4.16 17.58
#